data_AF-A0A9P0M8U0-F1
#
_entry.id   AF-A0A9P0M8U0-F1
#
_cell.length_a   1.000
_cell.length_b   1.000
_cell.length_c   1.000
_cell.angle_alpha   90.00
_cell.angle_beta   90.00
_cell.angle_gamma   90.00
#
_symmetry.space_group_name_H-M   'P 1'
#
loop_
_entity.id
_entity.type
_entity.pdbx_description
1 polymer ?
#
loop_
_entity_poly.entity_id
_entity_poly.type
_entity_poly.pdbx_seq_one_letter_code
_entity_poly.pdbx_strand_id
1 'polypeptide(L)'
;MNPKQVVDKKLKKGETGAAESNSGIIIQKWKDKRDVLTLSTKHTDELLIIRSGNNIELQKPAAVVDYNKHKAYIDLSDQMKSYATSLRRGVKWYRKLAIELLIGSALVNAHVLHQEVANEKMSQNSSRKS
;
A
#
# COMPACT_ATOMS: atom_id res chain seq x y z
N MET A 1 22.84 -12.11 -6.54
CA MET A 1 22.28 -13.40 -6.09
C MET A 1 21.59 -13.18 -4.75
N ASN A 2 20.38 -13.72 -4.54
CA ASN A 2 19.77 -13.71 -3.21
C ASN A 2 20.61 -14.58 -2.25
N PRO A 3 20.92 -14.11 -1.03
CA PRO A 3 21.70 -14.87 -0.06
C PRO A 3 20.89 -16.09 0.39
N LYS A 4 21.34 -17.28 -0.04
CA LYS A 4 20.73 -18.57 0.30
C LYS A 4 20.55 -18.77 1.81
N GLN A 5 21.44 -18.18 2.60
CA GLN A 5 21.40 -18.19 4.07
C GLN A 5 20.08 -17.64 4.67
N VAL A 6 19.45 -16.67 4.01
CA VAL A 6 18.17 -16.11 4.46
C VAL A 6 16.99 -16.87 3.84
N VAL A 7 17.09 -17.20 2.55
CA VAL A 7 16.02 -17.87 1.79
C VAL A 7 15.78 -19.29 2.29
N ASP A 8 16.83 -20.04 2.62
CA ASP A 8 16.74 -21.46 2.98
C ASP A 8 16.54 -21.68 4.50
N LYS A 9 16.64 -20.62 5.32
CA LYS A 9 16.47 -20.71 6.77
C LYS A 9 15.06 -21.19 7.12
N LYS A 10 14.97 -22.30 7.87
CA LYS A 10 13.70 -22.77 8.43
C LYS A 10 13.38 -21.95 9.68
N LEU A 11 12.32 -21.15 9.60
CA LEU A 11 11.85 -20.27 10.66
C LEU A 11 10.59 -20.86 11.31
N LYS A 12 10.46 -20.69 12.63
CA LYS A 12 9.20 -20.90 13.35
C LYS A 12 8.26 -19.70 13.14
N LYS A 13 6.97 -19.89 13.41
CA LYS A 13 5.98 -18.81 13.29
C LYS A 13 6.37 -17.63 14.20
N GLY A 14 6.45 -16.44 13.61
CA GLY A 14 6.87 -15.20 14.28
C GLY A 14 8.36 -14.90 14.16
N GLU A 15 9.20 -15.87 13.77
CA GLU A 15 10.64 -15.63 13.61
C GLU A 15 10.95 -14.88 12.30
N THR A 16 12.06 -14.14 12.35
CA THR A 16 12.62 -13.42 11.21
C THR A 16 14.09 -13.75 11.01
N GLY A 17 14.54 -13.59 9.76
CA GLY A 17 15.95 -13.54 9.41
C GLY A 17 16.16 -12.47 8.36
N ALA A 18 17.16 -11.63 8.53
CA ALA A 18 17.54 -10.61 7.56
C ALA A 18 19.00 -10.79 7.15
N ALA A 19 19.32 -10.38 5.93
CA ALA A 19 20.68 -10.12 5.49
C ALA A 19 20.69 -8.85 4.67
N GLU A 20 21.75 -8.08 4.85
CA GLU A 20 22.00 -6.87 4.08
C GLU A 20 23.03 -7.17 2.98
N SER A 21 22.78 -6.66 1.78
CA SER A 21 23.74 -6.67 0.69
C SER A 21 24.72 -5.50 0.85
N ASN A 22 25.95 -5.64 0.36
CA ASN A 22 26.95 -4.57 0.30
C ASN A 22 26.49 -3.30 -0.45
N SER A 23 25.34 -3.35 -1.13
CA SER A 23 24.69 -2.23 -1.83
C SER A 23 23.60 -1.53 -0.99
N GLY A 24 23.44 -1.87 0.29
CA GLY A 24 22.42 -1.32 1.18
C GLY A 24 21.00 -1.89 0.96
N ILE A 25 20.89 -3.03 0.26
CA ILE A 25 19.62 -3.71 0.04
C ILE A 25 19.42 -4.75 1.14
N ILE A 26 18.33 -4.63 1.88
CA ILE A 26 17.97 -5.57 2.94
C ILE A 26 17.00 -6.62 2.38
N ILE A 27 17.33 -7.87 2.68
CA ILE A 27 16.57 -9.05 2.31
C ILE A 27 16.10 -9.70 3.60
N GLN A 28 14.80 -9.69 3.84
CA GLN A 28 14.21 -10.18 5.07
C GLN A 28 13.23 -11.32 4.77
N LYS A 29 13.36 -12.42 5.51
CA LYS A 29 12.42 -13.54 5.53
C LYS A 29 11.70 -13.55 6.86
N TRP A 30 10.37 -13.61 6.81
CA TRP A 30 9.49 -13.69 7.96
C TRP A 30 8.51 -14.84 7.80
N LYS A 31 8.26 -15.60 8.86
CA LYS A 31 7.32 -16.73 8.83
C LYS A 31 6.07 -16.41 9.62
N ASP A 32 4.96 -16.23 8.91
CA ASP A 32 3.61 -16.20 9.49
C ASP A 32 2.93 -17.56 9.29
N LYS A 33 1.76 -17.63 8.63
CA LYS A 33 1.18 -18.88 8.12
C LYS A 33 2.01 -19.47 6.97
N ARG A 34 2.70 -18.61 6.21
CA ARG A 34 3.58 -18.94 5.08
C ARG A 34 4.87 -18.12 5.20
N ASP A 35 5.91 -18.56 4.50
CA ASP A 35 7.13 -17.76 4.39
C ASP A 35 6.87 -16.53 3.52
N VAL A 36 7.25 -15.36 4.03
CA VAL A 36 7.19 -14.08 3.34
C VAL A 36 8.63 -13.60 3.17
N LEU A 37 9.04 -13.36 1.94
CA LEU A 37 10.31 -12.71 1.63
C LEU A 37 10.05 -11.28 1.16
N THR A 38 10.79 -10.34 1.73
CA THR A 38 10.75 -8.91 1.39
C THR A 38 12.13 -8.42 1.02
N LEU A 39 12.16 -7.56 0.01
CA LEU A 39 13.33 -6.77 -0.39
C LEU A 39 13.02 -5.31 -0.09
N SER A 40 13.92 -4.63 0.62
CA SER A 40 13.79 -3.20 0.86
C SER A 40 15.12 -2.49 0.74
N THR A 41 15.08 -1.28 0.19
CA THR A 41 16.20 -0.34 0.15
C THR A 41 16.01 0.83 1.13
N LYS A 42 14.87 0.86 1.82
CA LYS A 42 14.44 1.96 2.70
C LYS A 42 14.23 1.51 4.14
N HIS A 43 13.85 0.25 4.36
CA HIS A 43 13.47 -0.27 5.66
C HIS A 43 14.58 -1.16 6.21
N THR A 44 14.91 -0.96 7.49
CA THR A 44 15.80 -1.82 8.29
C THR A 44 15.12 -3.15 8.62
N ASP A 45 15.79 -4.07 9.33
CA ASP A 45 15.27 -5.35 9.80
C ASP A 45 14.29 -5.25 10.99
N GLU A 46 13.83 -4.03 11.29
CA GLU A 46 12.96 -3.70 12.41
C GLU A 46 11.62 -4.44 12.39
N LEU A 47 11.22 -4.88 13.59
CA LEU A 47 9.91 -5.46 13.86
C LEU A 47 9.01 -4.44 14.55
N LEU A 48 7.83 -4.21 13.97
CA LEU A 48 6.79 -3.39 14.54
C LEU A 48 5.79 -4.27 15.30
N ILE A 49 5.39 -3.83 16.49
CA ILE A 49 4.28 -4.41 17.22
C ILE A 49 2.98 -3.83 16.67
N ILE A 50 2.09 -4.70 16.20
CA ILE A 50 0.80 -4.33 15.64
C ILE A 50 -0.28 -5.04 16.44
N ARG A 51 -1.31 -4.29 16.85
CA ARG A 51 -2.52 -4.89 17.42
C ARG A 51 -3.40 -5.43 16.31
N SER A 52 -3.62 -6.73 16.34
CA SER A 52 -4.65 -7.37 15.51
C SER A 52 -6.04 -7.04 16.06
N GLY A 53 -7.07 -7.17 15.23
CA GLY A 53 -8.47 -6.92 15.61
C GLY A 53 -8.96 -7.73 16.82
N ASN A 54 -8.24 -8.81 17.17
CA ASN A 54 -8.53 -9.64 18.36
C ASN A 54 -7.74 -9.22 19.61
N ASN A 55 -7.20 -7.99 19.67
CA ASN A 55 -6.34 -7.50 20.76
C ASN A 55 -5.03 -8.30 20.99
N ILE A 56 -4.64 -9.12 20.02
CA ILE A 56 -3.37 -9.84 20.06
C ILE A 56 -2.29 -8.92 19.49
N GLU A 57 -1.21 -8.74 20.25
CA GLU A 57 -0.01 -8.04 19.78
C GLU A 57 0.83 -9.00 18.91
N LEU A 58 1.00 -8.66 17.64
CA LEU A 58 1.85 -9.40 16.70
C LEU A 58 3.04 -8.55 16.30
N GLN A 59 4.21 -9.16 16.29
CA GLN A 59 5.42 -8.58 15.70
C GLN A 59 5.44 -8.88 14.20
N LYS A 60 5.57 -7.84 13.38
CA LYS A 60 5.72 -7.95 11.92
C LYS A 60 6.84 -7.04 11.42
N PRO A 61 7.56 -7.42 10.35
CA PRO A 61 8.54 -6.55 9.73
C PRO A 61 7.96 -5.21 9.30
N ALA A 62 8.66 -4.10 9.56
CA ALA A 62 8.25 -2.76 9.13
C ALA A 62 7.97 -2.70 7.62
N ALA A 63 8.83 -3.33 6.82
CA ALA A 63 8.67 -3.42 5.36
C ALA A 63 7.34 -4.08 4.93
N VAL A 64 6.89 -5.11 5.65
CA VAL A 64 5.62 -5.80 5.37
C VAL A 64 4.43 -4.92 5.72
N VAL A 65 4.51 -4.15 6.81
CA VAL A 65 3.46 -3.22 7.21
C VAL A 65 3.30 -2.12 6.17
N ASP A 66 4.40 -1.49 5.78
CA ASP A 66 4.36 -0.39 4.82
C ASP A 66 3.89 -0.86 3.44
N TYR A 67 4.32 -2.03 3.00
CA TYR A 67 3.83 -2.66 1.77
C TYR A 67 2.30 -2.86 1.81
N ASN A 68 1.78 -3.45 2.89
CA ASN A 68 0.34 -3.71 3.00
C ASN A 68 -0.48 -2.41 3.05
N LYS A 69 0.03 -1.36 3.69
CA LYS A 69 -0.60 -0.04 3.74
C LYS A 69 -0.77 0.56 2.35
N HIS A 70 0.29 0.54 1.55
CA HIS A 70 0.26 1.08 0.19
C HIS A 70 -0.57 0.20 -0.76
N LYS A 71 -0.46 -1.12 -0.62
CA LYS A 71 -1.21 -2.07 -1.44
C LYS A 71 -2.73 -1.93 -1.23
N ALA A 72 -3.18 -1.77 0.01
CA ALA A 72 -4.60 -1.56 0.31
C ALA A 72 -5.19 -0.33 -0.40
N TYR A 73 -4.39 0.73 -0.56
CA TYR A 73 -4.81 1.93 -1.30
C TYR A 73 -4.96 1.66 -2.80
N ILE A 74 -4.02 0.90 -3.38
CA ILE A 74 -4.08 0.48 -4.78
C ILE A 74 -5.32 -0.37 -5.03
N ASP A 75 -5.56 -1.37 -4.17
CA ASP A 75 -6.72 -2.26 -4.28
C ASP A 75 -8.04 -1.48 -4.16
N LEU A 76 -8.13 -0.50 -3.26
CA LEU A 76 -9.30 0.38 -3.13
C LEU A 76 -9.51 1.23 -4.39
N SER A 77 -8.44 1.81 -4.93
CA SER A 77 -8.50 2.60 -6.17
C SER A 77 -9.00 1.76 -7.34
N ASP A 78 -8.49 0.53 -7.48
CA ASP A 78 -8.92 -0.40 -8.52
C ASP A 78 -10.37 -0.83 -8.33
N GLN A 79 -10.79 -1.09 -7.09
CA GLN A 79 -12.17 -1.40 -6.76
C GLN A 79 -13.10 -0.24 -7.15
N MET A 80 -12.77 1.01 -6.81
CA MET A 80 -13.55 2.19 -7.22
C MET A 80 -13.64 2.33 -8.74
N LYS A 81 -12.52 2.11 -9.45
CA LYS A 81 -12.48 2.10 -10.91
C LYS A 81 -13.38 1.00 -11.49
N SER A 82 -13.36 -0.20 -10.92
CA SER A 82 -14.18 -1.33 -11.39
C SER A 82 -15.68 -1.06 -11.27
N TYR A 83 -16.13 -0.45 -10.16
CA TYR A 83 -17.51 -0.02 -9.99
C TYR A 83 -17.90 1.07 -10.98
N ALA A 84 -17.07 2.11 -11.13
CA ALA A 84 -17.30 3.19 -12.09
C ALA A 84 -17.31 2.68 -13.55
N THR A 85 -16.50 1.67 -13.86
CA THR A 85 -16.45 1.03 -15.18
C THR A 85 -17.71 0.20 -15.44
N SER A 86 -18.21 -0.51 -14.43
CA SER A 86 -19.43 -1.31 -14.52
C SER A 86 -20.67 -0.44 -14.81
N LEU A 87 -20.73 0.76 -14.21
CA LEU A 87 -21.75 1.79 -14.47
C LEU A 87 -21.68 2.39 -15.89
N ARG A 88 -20.53 2.29 -16.58
CA ARG A 88 -20.30 2.81 -17.94
C ARG A 88 -20.07 1.70 -18.97
N ARG A 89 -20.72 0.55 -18.83
CA ARG A 89 -20.71 -0.49 -19.88
C ARG A 89 -21.28 0.09 -21.18
N GLY A 90 -20.51 0.02 -22.27
CA GLY A 90 -20.93 0.46 -23.62
C GLY A 90 -20.12 1.60 -24.23
N VAL A 91 -19.21 2.24 -23.48
CA VAL A 91 -18.34 3.32 -23.99
C VAL A 91 -17.06 2.75 -24.60
N LYS A 92 -16.70 3.15 -25.84
CA LYS A 92 -15.44 2.76 -26.49
C LYS A 92 -14.24 3.15 -25.61
N TRP A 93 -13.24 2.26 -25.48
CA TRP A 93 -12.13 2.37 -24.51
C TRP A 93 -11.42 3.74 -24.49
N TYR A 94 -11.21 4.36 -25.66
CA TYR A 94 -10.55 5.65 -25.77
C TYR A 94 -11.39 6.82 -25.23
N ARG A 95 -12.73 6.76 -25.36
CA ARG A 95 -13.64 7.77 -24.80
C ARG A 95 -13.68 7.68 -23.28
N LYS A 96 -13.63 6.46 -22.75
CA LYS A 96 -13.53 6.22 -21.31
C LYS A 96 -12.26 6.86 -20.74
N LEU A 97 -11.10 6.63 -21.37
CA LEU A 97 -9.83 7.25 -20.96
C LEU A 97 -9.89 8.78 -21.04
N ALA A 98 -10.44 9.35 -22.12
CA ALA A 98 -10.58 10.79 -22.26
C ALA A 98 -11.44 11.41 -21.14
N ILE A 99 -12.56 10.78 -20.80
CA ILE A 99 -13.44 11.22 -19.71
C ILE A 99 -12.74 11.13 -18.36
N GLU A 100 -12.02 10.03 -18.08
CA GLU A 100 -11.28 9.86 -16.82
C GLU A 100 -10.15 10.90 -16.66
N LEU A 101 -9.40 11.18 -17.74
CA LEU A 101 -8.33 12.18 -17.72
C LEU A 101 -8.89 13.60 -17.57
N LEU A 102 -9.91 13.97 -18.35
CA LEU A 102 -10.46 15.32 -18.33
C LEU A 102 -11.21 15.62 -17.03
N ILE A 103 -12.09 14.73 -16.58
CA ILE A 103 -12.84 14.94 -15.33
C ILE A 103 -11.91 14.80 -14.13
N GLY A 104 -11.00 13.82 -14.14
CA GLY A 104 -10.05 13.61 -13.06
C GLY A 104 -9.12 14.81 -12.85
N SER A 105 -8.54 15.34 -13.93
CA SER A 105 -7.69 16.53 -13.86
C SER A 105 -8.48 17.79 -13.49
N ALA A 106 -9.65 18.02 -14.11
CA ALA A 106 -10.47 19.19 -13.81
C ALA A 106 -10.94 19.20 -12.34
N LEU A 107 -11.33 18.05 -11.79
CA LEU A 107 -11.78 17.95 -10.41
C LEU A 107 -10.63 18.18 -9.41
N VAL A 108 -9.45 17.61 -9.65
CA VAL A 108 -8.26 17.83 -8.81
C VAL A 108 -7.83 19.29 -8.87
N ASN A 109 -7.77 19.87 -10.06
CA ASN A 109 -7.40 21.26 -10.25
C ASN A 109 -8.40 22.21 -9.59
N ALA A 110 -9.71 21.96 -9.73
CA ALA A 110 -10.74 22.74 -9.05
C ALA A 110 -10.65 22.61 -7.53
N HIS A 111 -10.32 21.42 -7.01
CA HIS A 111 -10.14 21.21 -5.57
C HIS A 111 -8.92 21.96 -5.02
N VAL A 112 -7.78 21.90 -5.71
CA VAL A 112 -6.57 22.64 -5.34
C VAL A 112 -6.84 24.15 -5.37
N LEU A 113 -7.47 24.64 -6.43
CA LEU A 113 -7.78 26.06 -6.59
C LEU A 113 -8.78 26.53 -5.52
N HIS A 114 -9.76 25.70 -5.15
CA HIS A 114 -10.66 26.00 -4.04
C HIS A 114 -9.93 26.04 -2.69
N GLN A 115 -8.95 25.15 -2.45
CA GLN A 115 -8.13 25.19 -1.23
C GLN A 115 -7.23 26.44 -1.16
N GLU A 116 -6.69 26.88 -2.29
CA GLU A 116 -5.87 28.09 -2.37
C GLU A 116 -6.71 29.36 -2.16
N VAL A 117 -7.90 29.44 -2.74
CA VAL A 117 -8.79 30.60 -2.61
C VAL A 117 -9.46 30.67 -1.24
N ALA A 118 -9.81 29.52 -0.65
CA ALA A 118 -10.49 29.48 0.65
C ALA A 118 -9.54 29.59 1.85
N ASN A 119 -8.22 29.48 1.68
CA ASN A 119 -7.21 29.44 2.77
C ASN A 119 -7.52 28.43 3.90
N GLU A 120 -8.44 27.49 3.68
CA GLU A 120 -8.82 26.46 4.63
C GLU A 120 -8.38 25.11 4.07
N LYS A 121 -7.36 24.52 4.71
CA LYS A 121 -7.00 23.11 4.52
C LYS A 121 -8.09 22.24 5.12
N MET A 122 -9.16 21.98 4.37
CA MET A 122 -10.18 21.02 4.76
C MET A 122 -9.57 19.60 4.74
N SER A 123 -9.38 19.04 5.94
CA SER A 123 -9.01 17.64 6.16
C SER A 123 -10.05 16.72 5.50
N GLN A 124 -9.62 15.80 4.64
CA GLN A 124 -10.50 14.90 3.86
C GLN A 124 -11.25 13.82 4.68
N ASN A 125 -11.60 14.09 5.94
CA ASN A 125 -12.31 13.16 6.82
C ASN A 125 -13.60 13.76 7.41
N SER A 126 -14.50 14.27 6.58
CA SER A 126 -15.88 14.54 7.02
C SER A 126 -16.88 14.53 5.87
N SER A 127 -17.14 13.36 5.31
CA SER A 127 -18.36 13.11 4.50
C SER A 127 -18.76 11.64 4.60
N ARG A 128 -19.03 11.20 5.84
CA ARG A 128 -19.88 10.04 6.14
C ARG A 128 -20.69 10.38 7.38
N LYS A 129 -21.68 11.23 7.21
CA LYS A 129 -22.85 11.35 8.08
C LYS A 129 -23.91 12.15 7.31
N SER A 130 -24.73 11.42 6.57
CA SER A 130 -26.18 11.57 6.61
C SER A 130 -26.82 10.29 6.12
#